data_AF-A0AAE9JEU7-F1
#
_entry.id   AF-A0AAE9JEU7-F1
#
_cell.length_a   1.000
_cell.length_b   1.000
_cell.length_c   1.000
_cell.angle_alpha   90.00
_cell.angle_beta   90.00
_cell.angle_gamma   90.00
#
_symmetry.space_group_name_H-M   'P 1'
#
loop_
_entity.id
_entity.type
_entity.pdbx_description
1 polymer ?
#
loop_
_entity_poly.entity_id
_entity_poly.type
_entity_poly.pdbx_seq_one_letter_code
_entity_poly.pdbx_strand_id
1 'polypeptide(L)'
;MQRNCGLVKIVFPEVADLAVYGKKPRQEELQYVLDTLKFTNSSYFYLDTIEDLPLEIPTTIERLRIHNRSWITLGYVMHLKMSGLAFNGTYLTNQDINVFYKSWIEMKSHQNLEFFEINLMNPEDFVAVGLKDIPYEIGSPIDEP
;
A
#
# COMPACT_ATOMS: atom_id res chain seq x y z
N MET A 1 -26.10 -9.23 43.19
CA MET A 1 -26.04 -8.24 42.09
C MET A 1 -24.81 -8.53 41.24
N GLN A 2 -24.96 -9.28 40.15
CA GLN A 2 -23.89 -9.46 39.16
C GLN A 2 -24.19 -8.53 37.99
N ARG A 3 -23.28 -7.61 37.71
CA ARG A 3 -23.35 -6.76 36.52
C ARG A 3 -22.93 -7.60 35.32
N ASN A 4 -23.89 -7.99 34.48
CA ASN A 4 -23.61 -8.44 33.12
C ASN A 4 -23.09 -7.24 32.34
N CYS A 5 -21.77 -7.06 32.31
CA CYS A 5 -21.12 -6.18 31.34
C CYS A 5 -21.12 -6.94 30.01
N GLY A 6 -22.23 -6.86 29.27
CA GLY A 6 -22.27 -7.32 27.89
C GLY A 6 -21.31 -6.48 27.09
N LEU A 7 -20.14 -7.03 26.74
CA LEU A 7 -19.32 -6.50 25.67
C LEU A 7 -20.20 -6.50 24.42
N VAL A 8 -20.71 -5.33 24.05
CA VAL A 8 -21.42 -5.14 22.79
C VAL A 8 -20.38 -5.35 21.70
N LYS A 9 -20.30 -6.58 21.20
CA LYS A 9 -19.55 -6.90 19.99
C LYS A 9 -20.34 -6.29 18.85
N ILE A 10 -20.01 -5.06 18.47
CA ILE A 10 -20.57 -4.42 17.28
C ILE A 10 -20.08 -5.25 16.09
N VAL A 11 -20.95 -6.11 15.59
CA VAL A 11 -20.70 -6.87 14.35
C VAL A 11 -20.95 -5.89 13.22
N PHE A 12 -19.89 -5.24 12.73
CA PHE A 12 -19.97 -4.46 11.52
C PHE A 12 -20.26 -5.43 10.36
N PRO A 13 -21.26 -5.15 9.50
CA PRO A 13 -21.39 -5.87 8.24
C PRO A 13 -20.10 -5.72 7.43
N GLU A 14 -19.78 -6.73 6.63
CA GLU A 14 -18.64 -6.66 5.72
C GLU A 14 -18.77 -5.44 4.81
N VAL A 15 -17.73 -4.62 4.76
CA VAL A 15 -17.71 -3.39 3.98
C VAL A 15 -16.88 -3.64 2.72
N ALA A 16 -17.39 -3.30 1.55
CA ALA A 16 -16.64 -3.49 0.31
C ALA A 16 -15.35 -2.65 0.32
N ASP A 17 -15.49 -1.34 0.60
CA ASP A 17 -14.38 -0.39 0.55
C ASP A 17 -14.19 0.35 1.88
N LEU A 18 -12.93 0.49 2.31
CA LEU A 18 -12.57 1.27 3.50
C LEU A 18 -11.71 2.46 3.08
N ALA A 19 -12.20 3.67 3.36
CA ALA A 19 -11.41 4.88 3.21
C ALA A 19 -11.18 5.51 4.58
N VAL A 20 -9.91 5.65 4.98
CA VAL A 20 -9.55 6.27 6.26
C VAL A 20 -8.87 7.61 6.00
N TYR A 21 -9.48 8.66 6.55
CA TYR A 21 -8.99 10.04 6.52
C TYR A 21 -8.80 10.53 7.95
N GLY A 22 -7.75 11.31 8.20
CA GLY A 22 -7.49 11.82 9.54
C GLY A 22 -6.25 12.70 9.63
N LYS A 23 -6.20 13.53 10.67
CA LYS A 23 -5.00 14.30 11.02
C LYS A 23 -4.20 13.52 12.06
N LYS A 24 -3.26 12.68 11.59
CA LYS A 24 -2.29 11.99 12.44
C LYS A 24 -2.91 11.16 13.59
N PRO A 25 -3.75 10.15 13.32
CA PRO A 25 -4.08 9.15 14.34
C PRO A 25 -2.82 8.45 14.85
N ARG A 26 -2.89 7.84 16.02
CA ARG A 26 -1.83 6.91 16.44
C ARG A 26 -1.84 5.67 15.56
N GLN A 27 -0.68 5.07 15.35
CA GLN A 27 -0.57 3.82 14.58
C GLN A 27 -1.43 2.71 15.22
N GLU A 28 -1.47 2.62 16.56
CA GLU A 28 -2.28 1.63 17.28
C GLU A 28 -3.79 1.79 17.03
N GLU A 29 -4.27 3.02 16.88
CA GLU A 29 -5.68 3.31 16.60
C GLU A 29 -6.04 2.89 15.17
N LEU A 30 -5.15 3.16 14.22
CA LEU A 30 -5.34 2.72 12.84
C LEU A 30 -5.27 1.20 12.73
N GLN A 31 -4.34 0.55 13.44
CA GLN A 31 -4.25 -0.91 13.48
C GLN A 31 -5.52 -1.53 14.07
N TYR A 32 -6.06 -0.95 15.14
CA TYR A 32 -7.33 -1.41 15.71
C TYR A 32 -8.48 -1.37 14.71
N VAL A 33 -8.55 -0.33 13.86
CA VAL A 33 -9.55 -0.24 12.79
C VAL A 33 -9.37 -1.36 11.76
N LEU A 34 -8.12 -1.62 11.33
CA LEU A 34 -7.79 -2.70 10.40
C LEU A 34 -8.14 -4.08 10.96
N ASP A 35 -7.88 -4.31 12.24
CA ASP A 35 -8.12 -5.60 12.91
C ASP A 35 -9.61 -5.84 13.20
N THR A 36 -10.39 -4.77 13.37
CA THR A 36 -11.80 -4.84 13.78
C THR A 36 -12.73 -4.93 12.58
N LEU A 37 -12.46 -4.17 11.52
CA LEU A 37 -13.34 -4.12 10.36
C LEU A 37 -13.07 -5.29 9.41
N LYS A 38 -14.14 -5.84 8.84
CA LYS A 38 -14.04 -6.82 7.75
C LYS A 38 -14.31 -6.12 6.43
N PHE A 39 -13.34 -6.16 5.52
CA PHE A 39 -13.44 -5.54 4.21
C PHE A 39 -12.64 -6.32 3.17
N THR A 40 -13.09 -6.28 1.92
CA THR A 40 -12.70 -7.25 0.89
C THR A 40 -12.22 -6.65 -0.43
N ASN A 41 -12.65 -5.45 -0.82
CA ASN A 41 -12.31 -4.89 -2.12
C ASN A 41 -11.16 -3.87 -2.02
N SER A 42 -11.45 -2.57 -2.01
CA SER A 42 -10.41 -1.53 -2.07
C SER A 42 -10.26 -0.79 -0.75
N SER A 43 -9.01 -0.58 -0.34
CA SER A 43 -8.69 0.19 0.86
C SER A 43 -7.81 1.37 0.54
N TYR A 44 -8.25 2.54 1.00
CA TYR A 44 -7.59 3.81 0.75
C TYR A 44 -7.20 4.48 2.07
N PHE A 45 -5.89 4.62 2.29
CA PHE A 45 -5.34 5.28 3.47
C PHE A 45 -4.73 6.62 3.06
N TYR A 46 -5.48 7.69 3.35
CA TYR A 46 -5.12 9.08 3.04
C TYR A 46 -4.74 9.84 4.32
N LEU A 47 -3.89 9.25 5.16
CA LEU A 47 -3.46 9.87 6.40
C LEU A 47 -2.09 9.34 6.83
N ASP A 48 -1.35 10.18 7.55
CA ASP A 48 -0.13 9.82 8.27
C ASP A 48 -0.50 9.35 9.68
N THR A 49 0.31 8.50 10.30
CA THR A 49 0.22 8.22 11.75
C THR A 49 1.23 9.08 12.48
N ILE A 50 1.03 9.30 13.78
CA ILE A 50 2.02 10.02 14.60
C ILE A 50 3.34 9.25 14.60
N GLU A 51 3.26 7.95 14.79
CA GLU A 51 4.39 7.04 14.78
C GLU A 51 4.72 6.61 13.35
N ASP A 52 6.01 6.60 13.01
CA ASP A 52 6.52 6.05 11.76
C ASP A 52 6.71 4.53 11.87
N LEU A 53 5.61 3.82 12.11
CA LEU A 53 5.58 2.38 12.32
C LEU A 53 4.71 1.70 11.24
N PRO A 54 5.10 0.50 10.79
CA PRO A 54 4.36 -0.23 9.78
C PRO A 54 2.96 -0.64 10.26
N LEU A 55 2.02 -0.71 9.32
CA LEU A 55 0.70 -1.29 9.54
C LEU A 55 0.71 -2.74 9.11
N GLU A 56 0.07 -3.61 9.89
CA GLU A 56 -0.25 -4.96 9.47
C GLU A 56 -1.53 -4.91 8.64
N ILE A 57 -1.37 -4.94 7.32
CA ILE A 57 -2.48 -4.82 6.38
C ILE A 57 -3.11 -6.21 6.18
N PRO A 58 -4.43 -6.37 6.41
CA PRO A 58 -5.13 -7.62 6.17
C PRO A 58 -4.96 -8.14 4.74
N THR A 59 -4.72 -9.44 4.59
CA THR A 59 -4.57 -10.09 3.28
C THR A 59 -5.89 -10.24 2.52
N THR A 60 -7.02 -9.93 3.15
CA THR A 60 -8.35 -9.93 2.53
C THR A 60 -8.58 -8.76 1.60
N ILE A 61 -7.69 -7.76 1.62
CA ILE A 61 -7.79 -6.55 0.80
C ILE A 61 -7.23 -6.84 -0.59
N GLU A 62 -8.03 -6.61 -1.62
CA GLU A 62 -7.57 -6.74 -3.01
C GLU A 62 -6.65 -5.59 -3.42
N ARG A 63 -7.01 -4.34 -3.06
CA ARG A 63 -6.28 -3.15 -3.50
C ARG A 63 -5.89 -2.25 -2.33
N LEU A 64 -4.62 -1.88 -2.27
CA LEU A 64 -4.05 -1.01 -1.23
C LEU A 64 -3.52 0.28 -1.84
N ARG A 65 -4.02 1.42 -1.37
CA ARG A 65 -3.45 2.74 -1.63
C ARG A 65 -3.01 3.41 -0.32
N ILE A 66 -1.75 3.82 -0.24
CA ILE A 66 -1.18 4.52 0.92
C ILE A 66 -0.50 5.82 0.48
N HIS A 67 -0.72 6.90 1.23
CA HIS A 67 -0.06 8.19 1.06
C HIS A 67 0.89 8.51 2.24
N ASN A 68 2.06 9.06 1.92
CA ASN A 68 3.08 9.73 2.76
C ASN A 68 3.69 8.92 3.92
N ARG A 69 4.56 7.92 3.67
CA ARG A 69 5.11 7.09 4.76
C ARG A 69 6.57 6.68 4.57
N SER A 70 7.42 7.03 5.55
CA SER A 70 8.83 6.65 5.64
C SER A 70 9.06 5.20 6.00
N TRP A 71 8.16 4.58 6.76
CA TRP A 71 8.29 3.18 7.13
C TRP A 71 8.06 2.18 5.99
N ILE A 72 7.57 2.61 4.82
CA ILE A 72 7.38 1.72 3.67
C ILE A 72 8.76 1.38 3.08
N THR A 73 9.23 0.19 3.42
CA THR A 73 10.48 -0.38 2.91
C THR A 73 10.22 -1.35 1.77
N LEU A 74 11.25 -1.63 0.96
CA LEU A 74 11.17 -2.68 -0.07
C LEU A 74 10.74 -4.01 0.56
N GLY A 75 11.33 -4.37 1.69
CA GLY A 75 10.95 -5.57 2.44
C GLY A 75 9.45 -5.61 2.71
N TYR A 76 8.87 -4.54 3.25
CA TYR A 76 7.44 -4.45 3.50
C TYR A 76 6.61 -4.68 2.22
N VAL A 77 6.92 -3.97 1.14
CA VAL A 77 6.21 -4.12 -0.14
C VAL A 77 6.30 -5.54 -0.67
N MET A 78 7.47 -6.19 -0.57
CA MET A 78 7.67 -7.56 -1.05
C MET A 78 6.87 -8.63 -0.30
N HIS A 79 6.35 -8.34 0.89
CA HIS A 79 5.48 -9.26 1.65
C HIS A 79 4.00 -9.11 1.31
N LEU A 80 3.61 -8.04 0.63
CA LEU A 80 2.22 -7.77 0.26
C LEU A 80 1.75 -8.71 -0.85
N LYS A 81 0.47 -9.09 -0.80
CA LYS A 81 -0.15 -10.06 -1.73
C LYS A 81 -1.47 -9.55 -2.30
N MET A 82 -1.48 -8.29 -2.71
CA MET A 82 -2.62 -7.58 -3.27
C MET A 82 -2.62 -7.65 -4.81
N SER A 83 -3.79 -7.43 -5.42
CA SER A 83 -3.93 -7.25 -6.87
C SER A 83 -3.66 -5.81 -7.32
N GLY A 84 -3.78 -4.84 -6.42
CA GLY A 84 -3.44 -3.45 -6.69
C GLY A 84 -2.60 -2.81 -5.59
N LEU A 85 -1.49 -2.20 -5.95
CA LEU A 85 -0.63 -1.46 -5.03
C LEU A 85 -0.41 -0.04 -5.54
N ALA A 86 -0.71 0.96 -4.71
CA ALA A 86 -0.44 2.36 -5.01
C ALA A 86 0.20 3.06 -3.81
N PHE A 87 1.41 3.59 -4.01
CA PHE A 87 2.18 4.22 -2.95
C PHE A 87 2.61 5.62 -3.33
N ASN A 88 2.14 6.60 -2.58
CA ASN A 88 2.49 8.00 -2.79
C ASN A 88 3.34 8.49 -1.62
N GLY A 89 4.47 9.15 -1.88
CA GLY A 89 5.32 9.70 -0.81
C GLY A 89 6.06 8.64 0.01
N THR A 90 6.61 7.61 -0.65
CA THR A 90 7.52 6.64 -0.02
C THR A 90 8.98 7.03 -0.19
N TYR A 91 9.87 6.38 0.56
CA TYR A 91 11.31 6.53 0.43
C TYR A 91 11.96 5.40 -0.39
N LEU A 92 11.15 4.62 -1.13
CA LEU A 92 11.69 3.61 -2.02
C LEU A 92 12.56 4.27 -3.09
N THR A 93 13.78 3.79 -3.19
CA THR A 93 14.75 4.28 -4.17
C THR A 93 14.46 3.67 -5.55
N ASN A 94 15.04 4.25 -6.59
CA ASN A 94 14.95 3.67 -7.93
C ASN A 94 15.56 2.25 -7.96
N GLN A 95 16.57 1.97 -7.13
CA GLN A 95 17.12 0.62 -6.96
C GLN A 95 16.09 -0.34 -6.34
N ASP A 96 15.34 0.09 -5.32
CA ASP A 96 14.29 -0.72 -4.72
C ASP A 96 13.18 -1.04 -5.73
N ILE A 97 12.77 -0.04 -6.51
CA ILE A 97 11.78 -0.20 -7.58
C ILE A 97 12.29 -1.17 -8.66
N ASN A 98 13.57 -1.12 -9.03
CA ASN A 98 14.18 -2.07 -9.97
C ASN A 98 14.11 -3.51 -9.45
N VAL A 99 14.42 -3.74 -8.17
CA VAL A 99 14.33 -5.06 -7.53
C VAL A 99 12.88 -5.57 -7.54
N PHE A 100 11.93 -4.70 -7.20
CA PHE A 100 10.51 -5.02 -7.26
C PHE A 100 10.09 -5.45 -8.67
N TYR A 101 10.37 -4.62 -9.69
CA TYR A 101 9.99 -4.92 -11.07
C TYR A 101 10.62 -6.20 -11.59
N LYS A 102 11.92 -6.43 -11.37
CA LYS A 102 12.56 -7.69 -11.79
C LYS A 102 11.89 -8.89 -11.16
N SER A 103 11.61 -8.84 -9.85
CA SER A 103 10.94 -9.94 -9.15
C SER A 103 9.51 -10.19 -9.65
N TRP A 104 8.78 -9.12 -10.00
CA TRP A 104 7.42 -9.23 -10.55
C TRP A 104 7.42 -9.78 -11.99
N ILE A 105 8.27 -9.23 -12.88
CA ILE A 105 8.41 -9.68 -14.28
C ILE A 105 8.85 -11.14 -14.36
N GLU A 106 9.72 -11.58 -13.45
CA GLU A 106 10.17 -12.98 -13.35
C GLU A 106 9.14 -13.89 -12.63
N MET A 107 7.96 -13.38 -12.27
CA MET A 107 6.90 -14.09 -11.54
C MET A 107 7.35 -14.68 -10.18
N LYS A 108 8.45 -14.17 -9.61
CA LYS A 108 8.98 -14.58 -8.29
C LYS A 108 8.21 -13.96 -7.13
N SER A 109 7.54 -12.84 -7.36
CA SER A 109 6.67 -12.17 -6.39
C SER A 109 5.40 -11.64 -7.06
N HIS A 110 4.42 -11.24 -6.26
CA HIS A 110 3.25 -10.47 -6.72
C HIS A 110 2.48 -11.10 -7.89
N GLN A 111 2.27 -12.42 -7.88
CA GLN A 111 1.63 -13.16 -8.98
C GLN A 111 0.20 -12.71 -9.33
N ASN A 112 -0.50 -12.12 -8.35
CA ASN A 112 -1.86 -11.61 -8.53
C ASN A 112 -1.91 -10.11 -8.86
N LEU A 113 -0.76 -9.45 -8.97
CA LEU A 113 -0.70 -8.00 -9.14
C LEU A 113 -1.10 -7.59 -10.55
N GLU A 114 -2.14 -6.78 -10.64
CA GLU A 114 -2.67 -6.18 -11.86
C GLU A 114 -2.02 -4.82 -12.14
N PHE A 115 -1.75 -4.03 -11.09
CA PHE A 115 -1.08 -2.73 -11.23
C PHE A 115 -0.23 -2.36 -10.02
N PHE A 116 0.83 -1.58 -10.31
CA PHE A 116 1.70 -0.94 -9.32
C PHE A 116 1.85 0.54 -9.68
N GLU A 117 1.54 1.42 -8.74
CA GLU A 117 1.67 2.87 -8.87
C GLU A 117 2.60 3.40 -7.78
N ILE A 118 3.59 4.21 -8.15
CA ILE A 118 4.51 4.82 -7.19
C ILE A 118 4.99 6.20 -7.62
N ASN A 119 5.12 7.12 -6.66
CA ASN A 119 5.84 8.38 -6.88
C ASN A 119 7.36 8.17 -6.80
N LEU A 120 8.08 8.68 -7.81
CA LEU A 120 9.53 8.60 -7.87
C LEU A 120 10.18 9.68 -7.00
N MET A 121 11.06 9.27 -6.09
CA MET A 121 11.89 10.19 -5.29
C MET A 121 12.91 10.93 -6.16
N ASN A 122 13.47 10.27 -7.17
CA ASN A 122 14.39 10.86 -8.14
C ASN A 122 13.93 10.50 -9.57
N PRO A 123 13.11 11.34 -10.23
CA PRO A 123 12.66 11.05 -11.59
C PRO A 123 13.81 11.06 -12.62
N GLU A 124 14.88 11.83 -12.38
CA GLU A 124 15.93 12.11 -13.38
C GLU A 124 16.74 10.87 -13.76
N ASP A 125 17.05 10.00 -12.80
CA ASP A 125 17.84 8.78 -13.03
C ASP A 125 16.97 7.50 -13.10
N PHE A 126 15.65 7.63 -13.08
CA PHE A 126 14.75 6.46 -13.05
C PHE A 126 14.95 5.53 -14.24
N VAL A 127 15.12 6.06 -15.44
CA VAL A 127 15.40 5.23 -16.62
C VAL A 127 16.72 4.48 -16.49
N ALA A 128 17.76 5.14 -15.97
CA ALA A 128 19.09 4.56 -15.84
C ALA A 128 19.21 3.56 -14.67
N VAL A 129 18.44 3.75 -13.60
CA VAL A 129 18.54 3.00 -12.35
C VAL A 129 17.33 2.09 -12.14
N GLY A 130 16.12 2.67 -12.17
CA GLY A 130 14.86 1.97 -11.95
C GLY A 130 14.50 0.97 -13.03
N LEU A 131 14.83 1.29 -14.29
CA LEU A 131 14.60 0.40 -15.44
C LEU A 131 15.88 -0.34 -15.89
N LYS A 132 16.94 -0.30 -15.08
CA LYS A 132 18.19 -0.96 -15.43
C LYS A 132 17.98 -2.46 -15.66
N ASP A 133 18.46 -2.95 -16.80
CA ASP A 133 18.32 -4.35 -17.27
C ASP A 133 16.86 -4.81 -17.44
N ILE A 134 15.91 -3.88 -17.53
CA ILE A 134 14.51 -4.15 -17.84
C ILE A 134 14.24 -3.60 -19.26
N PRO A 135 13.74 -4.40 -20.20
CA PRO A 135 13.32 -3.89 -21.50
C PRO A 135 12.18 -2.88 -21.33
N TYR A 136 12.31 -1.71 -21.95
CA TYR A 136 11.28 -0.69 -21.95
C TYR A 136 11.18 -0.03 -23.34
N GLU A 137 10.00 0.54 -23.62
CA GLU A 137 9.75 1.38 -24.78
C GLU A 137 9.29 2.75 -24.29
N ILE A 138 9.77 3.81 -24.94
CA ILE A 138 9.33 5.18 -24.65
C ILE A 138 8.17 5.49 -25.60
N GLY A 139 6.96 5.57 -25.04
CA GLY A 139 5.78 6.01 -25.79
C GLY A 139 5.92 7.45 -26.26
N SER A 140 5.23 7.80 -27.35
CA SER A 140 5.12 9.20 -27.77
C SER A 140 4.49 10.04 -26.66
N PRO A 141 4.89 11.32 -26.50
CA PRO A 141 4.18 12.23 -25.60
C PRO A 141 2.68 12.19 -25.93
N ILE A 142 1.86 12.06 -24.89
CA ILE A 142 0.42 12.20 -25.06
C ILE A 142 0.19 13.70 -25.25
N ASP A 143 -0.30 14.11 -26.41
CA ASP A 143 -0.67 15.50 -26.65
C ASP A 143 -1.70 15.91 -25.57
N GLU A 144 -1.39 16.94 -24.79
CA GLU A 144 -2.33 17.46 -23.79
C GLU A 144 -3.60 17.98 -24.50
N PRO A 145 -4.81 17.66 -24.00
CA PRO A 145 -6.08 18.10 -24.59
C PRO A 145 -6.32 19.62 -24.48
#